data_AF-A0A0G0JFN0-F1
#
_entry.id   AF-A0A0G0JFN0-F1
#
_cell.length_a   1.000
_cell.length_b   1.000
_cell.length_c   1.000
_cell.angle_alpha   90.00
_cell.angle_beta   90.00
_cell.angle_gamma   90.00
#
_symmetry.space_group_name_H-M   'P 1'
#
loop_
_entity.id
_entity.type
_entity.pdbx_description
1 polymer ?
#
loop_
_entity_poly.entity_id
_entity_poly.type
_entity_poly.pdbx_seq_one_letter_code
_entity_poly.pdbx_strand_id
1 'polypeptide(L)'
;MRRESRPLYSMYYIYVLKRNNEFYIGYTEDLRRRIKEHQKEGKISLIYYEVYLLEKLARIRERRLKYHGSAWRALRKRINA
;
A
#
# COMPACT_ATOMS: atom_id res chain seq x y z
N MET A 1 23.88 -12.80 13.09
CA MET A 1 23.29 -11.77 12.21
C MET A 1 22.65 -12.48 11.02
N ARG A 2 21.33 -12.75 11.05
CA ARG A 2 20.66 -13.49 9.96
C ARG A 2 20.60 -12.57 8.75
N ARG A 3 21.39 -12.86 7.71
CA ARG A 3 21.19 -12.27 6.38
C ARG A 3 19.87 -12.86 5.88
N GLU A 4 18.77 -12.12 6.02
CA GLU A 4 17.53 -12.47 5.33
C GLU A 4 17.87 -12.45 3.83
N SER A 5 17.80 -13.62 3.19
CA SER A 5 18.02 -13.79 1.76
C SER A 5 17.12 -12.81 1.02
N ARG A 6 17.71 -11.97 0.17
CA ARG A 6 16.91 -11.10 -0.71
C ARG A 6 15.97 -12.00 -1.53
N PRO A 7 14.67 -11.70 -1.59
CA PRO A 7 13.76 -12.50 -2.39
C PRO A 7 14.25 -12.49 -3.83
N LEU A 8 14.20 -13.65 -4.50
CA LEU A 8 14.58 -13.83 -5.91
C LEU A 8 13.76 -12.92 -6.84
N TYR A 9 12.64 -12.38 -6.35
CA TYR A 9 11.74 -11.48 -7.06
C TYR A 9 11.49 -10.21 -6.25
N SER A 10 11.56 -9.07 -6.93
CA SER A 10 11.07 -7.80 -6.39
C SER A 10 9.55 -7.85 -6.29
N MET A 11 9.03 -7.56 -5.10
CA MET A 11 7.60 -7.42 -4.87
C MET A 11 7.22 -5.95 -4.76
N TYR A 12 6.07 -5.62 -5.31
CA TYR A 12 5.59 -4.26 -5.42
C TYR A 12 4.23 -4.14 -4.76
N TYR A 13 4.12 -3.22 -3.82
CA TYR A 13 2.99 -3.12 -2.92
C TYR A 13 2.21 -1.85 -3.20
N ILE A 14 0.89 -2.00 -3.29
CA ILE A 14 -0.06 -0.90 -3.10
C ILE A 14 -0.66 -1.05 -1.72
N TYR A 15 -0.76 0.04 -0.98
CA TYR A 15 -1.27 -0.01 0.37
C TYR A 15 -2.22 1.15 0.64
N VAL A 16 -3.13 0.92 1.58
CA VAL A 16 -4.01 1.94 2.13
C VAL A 16 -3.73 2.03 3.63
N LEU A 17 -3.33 3.21 4.07
CA LEU A 17 -3.24 3.56 5.48
C LEU A 17 -4.45 4.38 5.87
N LYS A 18 -4.92 4.20 7.10
CA LYS A 18 -5.88 5.06 7.76
C LYS A 18 -5.17 5.85 8.84
N ARG A 19 -5.29 7.17 8.77
CA ARG A 19 -4.85 8.10 9.81
C ARG A 19 -6.05 8.96 10.19
N ASN A 20 -6.56 8.79 11.40
CA ASN A 20 -7.83 9.39 11.82
C ASN A 20 -8.97 9.02 10.84
N ASN A 21 -9.57 10.02 10.19
CA ASN A 21 -10.63 9.85 9.20
C ASN A 21 -10.13 9.94 7.74
N GLU A 22 -8.83 10.05 7.54
CA GLU A 22 -8.21 10.18 6.22
C GLU A 22 -7.59 8.86 5.77
N PHE A 23 -7.69 8.61 4.47
CA PHE A 23 -7.09 7.47 3.81
C PHE A 23 -5.90 7.93 2.98
N TYR A 24 -4.77 7.25 3.14
CA TYR A 24 -3.58 7.45 2.33
C TYR A 24 -3.33 6.23 1.47
N ILE A 25 -3.26 6.43 0.15
CA ILE A 25 -2.93 5.38 -0.81
C ILE A 25 -1.50 5.60 -1.28
N GLY A 26 -0.68 4.57 -1.23
CA GLY A 26 0.70 4.65 -1.68
C GLY A 26 1.22 3.37 -2.32
N TYR A 27 2.43 3.51 -2.88
CA TYR A 27 3.20 2.45 -3.50
C TYR A 27 4.57 2.31 -2.81
N THR A 28 5.09 1.08 -2.74
CA THR A 28 6.44 0.78 -2.23
C THR A 28 6.90 -0.60 -2.65
N GLU A 29 8.21 -0.83 -2.72
CA GLU A 29 8.82 -2.16 -2.83
C GLU A 29 9.05 -2.82 -1.46
N ASP A 30 9.00 -2.03 -0.40
CA ASP A 30 9.14 -2.48 0.99
C ASP A 30 8.00 -1.90 1.83
N LEU A 31 6.98 -2.72 2.06
CA LEU A 31 5.80 -2.34 2.84
C LEU A 31 6.15 -2.13 4.32
N ARG A 32 7.06 -2.95 4.88
CA ARG A 32 7.44 -2.89 6.29
C ARG A 32 8.19 -1.60 6.60
N ARG A 33 9.16 -1.23 5.78
CA ARG A 33 9.89 0.04 5.91
C ARG A 33 8.93 1.22 5.84
N ARG A 34 8.04 1.23 4.85
CA ARG A 34 7.12 2.36 4.63
C ARG A 34 6.12 2.55 5.76
N ILE A 35 5.60 1.48 6.34
CA ILE A 35 4.72 1.57 7.51
C ILE A 35 5.48 2.16 8.72
N LYS A 36 6.71 1.71 8.97
CA LYS A 36 7.54 2.26 10.05
C LYS A 36 7.82 3.75 9.88
N GLU A 37 8.02 4.22 8.65
CA GLU A 37 8.18 5.65 8.34
C GLU A 37 6.92 6.44 8.72
N HIS A 38 5.75 6.02 8.25
CA HIS A 38 4.50 6.72 8.58
C HIS A 38 4.09 6.61 10.05
N GLN A 39 4.46 5.53 10.75
CA GLN A 39 4.23 5.41 12.20
C GLN A 39 4.99 6.48 13.01
N LYS A 40 6.13 6.97 12.51
CA LYS A 40 6.86 8.08 13.16
C LYS A 40 6.11 9.40 13.06
N GLU A 41 5.31 9.59 12.01
CA GLU A 41 4.53 10.80 11.80
C GLU A 41 3.23 10.81 12.62
N GLY A 42 2.81 9.68 13.18
CA GLY A 42 1.65 9.56 14.05
C GLY A 42 0.99 8.18 14.02
N LYS A 43 -0.11 8.04 14.76
CA LYS A 43 -0.89 6.79 14.81
C LYS A 43 -1.54 6.52 13.46
N ILE A 44 -1.12 5.43 12.83
CA ILE A 44 -1.67 4.93 11.57
C ILE A 44 -2.12 3.48 11.69
N SER A 45 -3.01 3.06 10.81
CA SER A 45 -3.40 1.65 10.65
C SER A 45 -3.28 1.24 9.19
N LEU A 46 -2.55 0.16 8.91
CA LEU A 46 -2.61 -0.48 7.60
C LEU A 46 -3.94 -1.25 7.51
N ILE A 47 -4.82 -0.84 6.60
CA ILE A 47 -6.14 -1.45 6.46
C ILE A 47 -6.27 -2.35 5.24
N TYR A 48 -5.38 -2.18 4.26
CA TYR A 48 -5.41 -2.92 3.01
C TYR A 48 -4.06 -2.86 2.30
N TYR A 49 -3.69 -3.94 1.63
CA TYR A 49 -2.60 -3.94 0.67
C TYR A 49 -2.81 -4.95 -0.46
N GLU A 50 -2.26 -4.65 -1.63
CA GLU A 50 -2.17 -5.53 -2.80
C GLU A 50 -0.70 -5.74 -3.13
N VAL A 51 -0.33 -6.95 -3.58
CA VAL A 51 1.03 -7.30 -3.98
C VAL A 51 1.05 -7.62 -5.47
N TYR A 52 2.09 -7.13 -6.15
CA TYR A 52 2.32 -7.34 -7.57
C TYR A 52 3.76 -7.81 -7.82
N LEU A 53 3.92 -8.67 -8.81
CA LEU A 53 5.23 -9.09 -9.31
C LEU A 53 5.86 -8.06 -10.26
N LEU A 54 5.03 -7.25 -10.93
CA LEU A 54 5.48 -6.24 -11.89
C LEU A 54 5.19 -4.83 -11.35
N GLU A 55 6.23 -4.00 -11.26
CA GLU A 55 6.14 -2.60 -10.83
C GLU A 55 5.11 -1.83 -11.65
N LYS A 56 5.11 -2.04 -12.97
CA LYS A 56 4.18 -1.38 -13.89
C LYS A 56 2.72 -1.62 -13.50
N LEU A 57 2.37 -2.84 -13.10
CA LEU A 57 1.00 -3.19 -12.69
C LEU A 57 0.63 -2.51 -11.37
N ALA A 58 1.54 -2.54 -10.39
CA ALA A 58 1.35 -1.83 -9.12
C ALA A 58 1.13 -0.33 -9.35
N ARG A 59 1.98 0.34 -10.13
CA ARG A 59 1.85 1.78 -10.43
C ARG A 59 0.59 2.12 -11.22
N ILE A 60 0.16 1.27 -12.15
CA ILE A 60 -1.14 1.44 -12.83
C ILE A 60 -2.27 1.36 -11.80
N ARG A 61 -2.21 0.39 -10.89
CA ARG A 61 -3.21 0.23 -9.84
C ARG A 61 -3.26 1.43 -8.90
N GLU A 62 -2.10 1.92 -8.46
CA GLU A 62 -1.97 3.11 -7.62
C GLU A 62 -2.67 4.32 -8.27
N ARG A 63 -2.32 4.60 -9.53
CA ARG A 63 -2.91 5.70 -10.31
C ARG A 63 -4.41 5.54 -10.45
N ARG A 64 -4.89 4.31 -10.71
CA ARG A 64 -6.33 4.02 -10.74
C ARG A 64 -7.01 4.36 -9.42
N LEU A 65 -6.43 4.00 -8.28
CA LEU A 65 -6.98 4.32 -6.98
C LEU A 65 -6.95 5.82 -6.64
N LYS A 66 -5.88 6.53 -7.02
CA LYS A 66 -5.73 7.97 -6.74
C LYS A 66 -6.58 8.87 -7.63
N TYR A 67 -6.65 8.57 -8.93
CA TYR A 67 -7.23 9.48 -9.93
C TYR A 67 -8.61 9.05 -10.45
N HIS A 68 -9.00 7.79 -10.26
CA HIS A 68 -10.30 7.29 -10.72
C HIS A 68 -11.19 6.95 -9.52
N GLY A 69 -12.08 7.87 -9.16
CA GLY A 69 -12.94 7.74 -7.97
C GLY A 69 -13.79 6.47 -7.94
N SER A 70 -14.16 5.89 -9.09
CA SER A 70 -14.86 4.61 -9.16
C SER A 70 -14.04 3.44 -8.59
N ALA A 71 -12.75 3.39 -8.90
CA ALA A 71 -11.84 2.35 -8.40
C ALA A 71 -11.66 2.47 -6.88
N TRP A 72 -11.52 3.70 -6.36
CA TRP A 72 -11.49 3.93 -4.92
C TRP A 72 -12.80 3.56 -4.24
N ARG A 73 -13.96 3.97 -4.78
CA ARG A 73 -15.27 3.61 -4.22
C ARG A 73 -15.47 2.09 -4.13
N ALA A 74 -15.09 1.36 -5.17
CA ALA A 74 -15.18 -0.11 -5.18
C ALA A 74 -14.29 -0.74 -4.10
N LEU A 75 -13.05 -0.26 -3.96
CA LEU A 75 -12.16 -0.72 -2.89
C LEU A 75 -12.71 -0.37 -1.51
N ARG A 76 -13.19 0.87 -1.32
CA ARG A 76 -13.73 1.39 -0.06
C ARG A 76 -14.91 0.55 0.45
N LYS A 77 -15.77 0.05 -0.44
CA LYS A 77 -16.85 -0.90 -0.07
C LYS A 77 -16.34 -2.20 0.54
N ARG A 78 -15.13 -2.65 0.19
CA ARG A 78 -14.54 -3.91 0.72
C ARG A 78 -13.84 -3.71 2.06
N ILE A 79 -13.18 -2.58 2.25
CA ILE A 79 -12.36 -2.30 3.44
C ILE A 79 -13.15 -1.68 4.60
N ASN A 80 -14.35 -1.18 4.32
CA ASN A 80 -15.18 -0.42 5.26
C ASN A 80 -16.51 -1.15 5.53
N ALA A 81 -16.52 -2.47 5.34
CA ALA A 81 -17.59 -3.36 5.79
C ALA A 81 -17.71 -3.33 7.32
#